data_AF-A0A286RYY1-F1
#
_entry.id   AF-A0A286RYY1-F1
#
_cell.length_a   1.000
_cell.length_b   1.000
_cell.length_c   1.000
_cell.angle_alpha   90.00
_cell.angle_beta   90.00
_cell.angle_gamma   90.00
#
_symmetry.space_group_name_H-M   'P 1'
#
loop_
_entity.id
_entity.type
_entity.pdbx_description
1 polymer ?
#
loop_
_entity_poly.entity_id
_entity_poly.type
_entity_poly.pdbx_seq_one_letter_code
_entity_poly.pdbx_strand_id
1 'polypeptide(L)'
;RYGLAHVSKRNFETWNEPDHHDFDNVSMTMQGFLNYYDACSEGLRAASPALRLGGPGDSFHTPPRSPLSWGLLRHCHDGTNFFTGEAGVRLDYISLHRKGARSSISILEQEKVVAQQIRQLFPKFADTPIYNDEADPLVGWSLPQPWRADVTYAAMVVK
;
A
#
# COMPACT_ATOMS: atom_id res chain seq x y z
N ARG A 1 2.36 -17.69 20.74
CA ARG A 1 2.76 -16.52 21.56
C ARG A 1 1.58 -15.61 21.91
N TYR A 2 0.78 -15.13 20.95
CA TYR A 2 -0.29 -14.15 21.21
C TYR A 2 -1.72 -14.62 20.89
N GLY A 3 -1.88 -15.84 20.34
CA GLY A 3 -3.18 -16.39 19.92
C GLY A 3 -3.67 -15.86 18.57
N LEU A 4 -4.39 -16.70 17.82
CA LEU A 4 -4.82 -16.38 16.45
C LEU A 4 -5.72 -15.13 16.40
N ALA A 5 -6.68 -15.02 17.32
CA ALA A 5 -7.62 -13.89 17.38
C ALA A 5 -6.95 -12.52 17.59
N HIS A 6 -5.76 -12.49 18.18
CA HIS A 6 -4.98 -11.26 18.31
C HIS A 6 -4.15 -10.99 17.06
N VAL A 7 -3.52 -12.02 16.48
CA VAL A 7 -2.64 -11.87 15.30
C VAL A 7 -3.43 -11.56 14.03
N SER A 8 -4.65 -12.10 13.87
CA SER A 8 -5.52 -11.82 12.72
C SER A 8 -5.97 -10.35 12.62
N LYS A 9 -5.81 -9.58 13.71
CA LYS A 9 -6.09 -8.13 13.71
C LYS A 9 -4.96 -7.32 13.08
N ARG A 10 -3.75 -7.87 12.93
CA ARG A 10 -2.62 -7.18 12.33
C ARG A 10 -2.84 -6.99 10.83
N ASN A 11 -2.40 -5.85 10.32
CA ASN A 11 -2.23 -5.62 8.90
C ASN A 11 -0.80 -6.07 8.56
N PHE A 12 -0.65 -7.22 7.93
CA PHE A 12 0.63 -7.55 7.31
C PHE A 12 0.70 -6.82 5.98
N GLU A 13 1.88 -6.32 5.63
CA GLU A 13 2.06 -5.37 4.55
C GLU A 13 3.34 -5.67 3.77
N THR A 14 3.40 -5.23 2.53
CA THR A 14 4.60 -5.27 1.69
C THR A 14 5.72 -4.37 2.22
N TRP A 15 6.88 -4.43 1.56
CA TRP A 15 7.95 -3.45 1.75
C TRP A 15 7.42 -2.03 1.49
N ASN A 16 7.86 -1.08 2.30
CA ASN A 16 7.46 0.33 2.24
C ASN A 16 7.90 0.99 0.92
N GLU A 17 7.00 1.71 0.27
CA GLU A 17 7.30 2.56 -0.88
C GLU A 17 8.22 1.90 -1.93
N PRO A 18 7.84 0.74 -2.52
CA PRO A 18 8.69 -0.03 -3.41
C PRO A 18 9.18 0.78 -4.64
N ASP A 19 8.40 1.76 -5.11
CA ASP A 19 8.77 2.61 -6.23
C ASP A 19 9.74 3.75 -5.86
N HIS A 20 10.02 3.94 -4.57
CA HIS A 20 11.06 4.85 -4.06
C HIS A 20 12.43 4.18 -3.93
N HIS A 21 12.51 2.87 -4.20
CA HIS A 21 13.75 2.08 -4.29
C HIS A 21 14.62 2.05 -3.03
N ASP A 22 14.01 2.23 -1.84
CA ASP A 22 14.70 2.09 -0.55
C ASP A 22 14.84 0.62 -0.14
N PHE A 23 15.67 -0.12 -0.90
CA PHE A 23 15.89 -1.55 -0.71
C PHE A 23 17.29 -1.88 -0.16
N ASP A 24 18.09 -0.89 0.23
CA ASP A 24 19.49 -1.06 0.62
C ASP A 24 20.29 -1.91 -0.42
N ASN A 25 20.85 -3.03 0.03
CA ASN A 25 21.61 -3.98 -0.79
C ASN A 25 20.72 -5.10 -1.39
N VAL A 26 19.40 -5.00 -1.27
CA VAL A 26 18.45 -5.99 -1.80
C VAL A 26 18.12 -5.65 -3.24
N SER A 27 18.35 -6.60 -4.16
CA SER A 27 17.92 -6.46 -5.55
C SER A 27 16.43 -6.76 -5.67
N MET A 28 15.62 -5.70 -5.76
CA MET A 28 14.17 -5.80 -5.93
C MET A 28 13.75 -5.32 -7.33
N THR A 29 13.83 -6.22 -8.31
CA THR A 29 13.29 -5.95 -9.64
C THR A 29 11.77 -6.01 -9.63
N MET A 30 11.12 -5.56 -10.71
CA MET A 30 9.67 -5.71 -10.90
C MET A 30 9.19 -7.15 -10.65
N GLN A 31 9.77 -8.13 -11.33
CA GLN A 31 9.42 -9.54 -11.14
C GLN A 31 9.82 -10.05 -9.75
N GLY A 32 10.94 -9.56 -9.22
CA GLY A 32 11.38 -9.87 -7.86
C GLY A 32 10.36 -9.47 -6.80
N PHE A 33 9.76 -8.28 -6.94
CA PHE A 33 8.72 -7.79 -6.04
C PHE A 33 7.44 -8.62 -6.12
N LEU A 34 7.04 -9.06 -7.31
CA LEU A 34 5.88 -9.95 -7.47
C LEU A 34 6.14 -11.32 -6.83
N ASN A 35 7.33 -11.89 -7.02
CA ASN A 35 7.71 -13.15 -6.37
C ASN A 35 7.78 -13.00 -4.84
N TYR A 36 8.29 -11.86 -4.35
CA TYR A 36 8.30 -11.51 -2.93
C TYR A 36 6.87 -11.45 -2.37
N TYR A 37 5.95 -10.81 -3.09
CA TYR A 37 4.55 -10.72 -2.68
C TYR A 37 3.90 -12.10 -2.58
N ASP A 38 4.09 -12.95 -3.58
CA ASP A 38 3.55 -14.32 -3.57
C ASP A 38 4.09 -15.13 -2.39
N ALA A 39 5.37 -14.95 -2.04
CA ALA A 39 5.98 -15.61 -0.89
C ALA A 39 5.37 -15.13 0.44
N CYS A 40 5.10 -13.83 0.56
CA CYS A 40 4.39 -13.27 1.72
C CYS A 40 2.97 -13.81 1.81
N SER A 41 2.23 -13.83 0.69
CA SER A 41 0.85 -14.31 0.62
C SER A 41 0.76 -15.78 1.02
N GLU A 42 1.53 -16.65 0.37
CA GLU A 42 1.48 -18.09 0.65
C GLU A 42 2.09 -18.44 2.01
N GLY A 43 3.10 -17.71 2.48
CA GLY A 43 3.65 -17.87 3.83
C GLY A 43 2.61 -17.58 4.92
N LEU A 44 1.85 -16.49 4.77
CA LEU A 44 0.75 -16.18 5.69
C LEU A 44 -0.41 -17.18 5.55
N ARG A 45 -0.76 -17.59 4.32
CA ARG A 45 -1.81 -18.58 4.05
C ARG A 45 -1.50 -19.92 4.70
N ALA A 46 -0.25 -20.39 4.59
CA ALA A 46 0.22 -21.63 5.21
C ALA A 46 0.15 -21.59 6.73
N ALA A 47 0.39 -20.43 7.35
CA ALA A 47 0.23 -20.24 8.78
C ALA A 47 -1.23 -20.19 9.22
N SER A 48 -2.06 -19.39 8.53
CA SER A 48 -3.51 -19.33 8.73
C SER A 48 -4.19 -18.46 7.66
N PRO A 49 -5.29 -18.93 7.04
CA PRO A 49 -6.05 -18.13 6.07
C PRO A 49 -6.72 -16.89 6.68
N ALA A 50 -6.86 -16.82 8.01
CA ALA A 50 -7.46 -15.68 8.71
C ALA A 50 -6.53 -14.45 8.86
N LEU A 51 -5.26 -14.54 8.45
CA LEU A 51 -4.32 -13.40 8.50
C LEU A 51 -4.55 -12.49 7.29
N ARG A 52 -4.39 -11.17 7.43
CA ARG A 52 -4.62 -10.22 6.32
C ARG A 52 -3.30 -9.71 5.75
N LEU A 53 -3.23 -9.57 4.42
CA LEU A 53 -2.08 -9.02 3.68
C LEU A 53 -2.55 -7.96 2.66
N GLY A 54 -1.87 -6.81 2.65
CA GLY A 54 -2.07 -5.76 1.66
C GLY A 54 -0.76 -5.09 1.25
N GLY A 55 -0.88 -4.06 0.42
CA GLY A 55 0.22 -3.29 -0.17
C GLY A 55 -0.28 -2.41 -1.32
N PRO A 56 0.60 -1.73 -2.07
CA PRO A 56 2.06 -1.70 -1.95
C PRO A 56 2.60 -0.70 -0.92
N GLY A 57 1.78 0.21 -0.38
CA GLY A 57 2.25 1.30 0.48
C GLY A 57 3.08 2.33 -0.29
N ASP A 58 2.54 2.87 -1.40
CA ASP A 58 3.23 3.86 -2.26
C ASP A 58 2.25 4.87 -2.87
N SER A 59 2.76 5.85 -3.61
CA SER A 59 2.04 7.00 -4.13
C SER A 59 1.08 6.70 -5.29
N PHE A 60 1.22 5.59 -6.02
CA PHE A 60 0.45 5.33 -7.25
C PHE A 60 0.43 6.54 -8.20
N HIS A 61 1.61 7.05 -8.57
CA HIS A 61 1.69 8.12 -9.57
C HIS A 61 1.16 7.63 -10.93
N THR A 62 0.66 8.56 -11.76
CA THR A 62 0.13 8.22 -13.09
C THR A 62 1.16 7.41 -13.89
N PRO A 63 0.77 6.27 -14.51
CA PRO A 63 1.66 5.49 -15.36
C PRO A 63 2.35 6.37 -16.43
N PRO A 64 3.64 6.10 -16.77
CA PRO A 64 4.43 4.92 -16.41
C PRO A 64 5.16 5.00 -15.06
N ARG A 65 4.85 6.00 -14.22
CA ARG A 65 5.40 6.09 -12.85
C ARG A 65 4.75 5.04 -11.94
N SER A 66 5.39 4.79 -10.80
CA SER A 66 5.00 3.76 -9.83
C SER A 66 4.80 2.34 -10.44
N PRO A 67 5.77 1.83 -11.23
CA PRO A 67 5.63 0.56 -11.93
C PRO A 67 5.40 -0.65 -11.00
N LEU A 68 6.05 -0.72 -9.83
CA LEU A 68 5.88 -1.82 -8.86
C LEU A 68 4.47 -1.80 -8.27
N SER A 69 3.96 -0.61 -7.94
CA SER A 69 2.61 -0.44 -7.41
C SER A 69 1.51 -0.88 -8.37
N TRP A 70 1.51 -0.35 -9.60
CA TRP A 70 0.55 -0.77 -10.62
C TRP A 70 0.76 -2.20 -11.08
N GLY A 71 2.02 -2.66 -11.03
CA GLY A 71 2.44 -4.03 -11.27
C GLY A 71 1.79 -5.01 -10.32
N LEU A 72 1.86 -4.72 -9.02
CA LEU A 72 1.30 -5.55 -7.97
C LEU A 72 -0.21 -5.72 -8.14
N LEU A 73 -0.94 -4.63 -8.41
CA LEU A 73 -2.38 -4.72 -8.65
C LEU A 73 -2.70 -5.59 -9.87
N ARG A 74 -1.97 -5.40 -10.98
CA ARG A 74 -2.14 -6.23 -12.18
C ARG A 74 -1.83 -7.71 -11.92
N HIS A 75 -0.77 -7.99 -11.17
CA HIS A 75 -0.38 -9.34 -10.80
C HIS A 75 -1.41 -10.02 -9.89
N CYS A 76 -1.89 -9.33 -8.86
CA CYS A 76 -2.93 -9.88 -7.99
C CYS A 76 -4.26 -10.07 -8.74
N HIS A 77 -4.56 -9.20 -9.72
CA HIS A 77 -5.80 -9.26 -10.48
C HIS A 77 -5.81 -10.39 -11.51
N ASP A 78 -4.77 -10.47 -12.36
CA ASP A 78 -4.73 -11.37 -13.54
C ASP A 78 -3.41 -12.15 -13.70
N GLY A 79 -2.43 -11.92 -12.81
CA GLY A 79 -1.15 -12.62 -12.84
C GLY A 79 -1.27 -14.09 -12.45
N THR A 80 -0.12 -14.73 -12.29
CA THR A 80 -0.04 -16.14 -11.92
C THR A 80 0.77 -16.26 -10.64
N ASN A 81 0.18 -16.87 -9.61
CA ASN A 81 0.87 -17.11 -8.35
C ASN A 81 2.12 -17.98 -8.60
N PHE A 82 3.27 -17.51 -8.14
CA PHE A 82 4.57 -18.15 -8.32
C PHE A 82 4.62 -19.59 -7.78
N PHE A 83 3.92 -19.89 -6.69
CA PHE A 83 3.97 -21.19 -6.02
C PHE A 83 2.90 -22.16 -6.51
N THR A 84 1.67 -21.66 -6.69
CA THR A 84 0.50 -22.52 -6.97
C THR A 84 0.15 -22.60 -8.44
N GLY A 85 0.59 -21.64 -9.26
CA GLY A 85 0.16 -21.50 -10.65
C GLY A 85 -1.29 -21.01 -10.80
N GLU A 86 -1.96 -20.65 -9.71
CA GLU A 86 -3.33 -20.11 -9.73
C GLU A 86 -3.35 -18.73 -10.42
N ALA A 87 -4.43 -18.45 -11.13
CA ALA A 87 -4.67 -17.14 -11.74
C ALA A 87 -5.20 -16.15 -10.69
N GLY A 88 -4.53 -15.00 -10.57
CA GLY A 88 -4.76 -14.02 -9.52
C GLY A 88 -4.12 -14.42 -8.19
N VAL A 89 -3.89 -13.43 -7.34
CA VAL A 89 -3.31 -13.59 -6.00
C VAL A 89 -4.15 -12.77 -5.02
N ARG A 90 -4.28 -13.26 -3.79
CA ARG A 90 -4.93 -12.54 -2.68
C ARG A 90 -4.39 -11.11 -2.59
N LEU A 91 -5.30 -10.15 -2.41
CA LEU A 91 -4.99 -8.79 -1.98
C LEU A 91 -6.12 -8.31 -1.06
N ASP A 92 -5.90 -8.33 0.27
CA ASP A 92 -6.97 -8.09 1.24
C ASP A 92 -7.28 -6.60 1.43
N TYR A 93 -6.31 -5.72 1.15
CA TYR A 93 -6.46 -4.27 1.12
C TYR A 93 -5.38 -3.64 0.23
N ILE A 94 -5.63 -2.43 -0.26
CA ILE A 94 -4.69 -1.63 -1.05
C ILE A 94 -4.24 -0.43 -0.21
N SER A 95 -2.95 -0.31 0.08
CA SER A 95 -2.38 0.85 0.77
C SER A 95 -1.69 1.81 -0.19
N LEU A 96 -1.95 3.10 -0.02
CA LEU A 96 -1.35 4.19 -0.78
C LEU A 96 -0.81 5.28 0.13
N HIS A 97 0.17 6.03 -0.32
CA HIS A 97 0.71 7.18 0.42
C HIS A 97 0.37 8.46 -0.34
N ARG A 98 -0.55 9.27 0.19
CA ARG A 98 -0.85 10.60 -0.38
C ARG A 98 -0.78 11.66 0.70
N LYS A 99 0.16 12.58 0.52
CA LYS A 99 0.47 13.67 1.45
C LYS A 99 -0.07 15.00 0.91
N GLY A 100 -0.37 15.93 1.81
CA GLY A 100 -1.14 17.14 1.50
C GLY A 100 -0.36 18.30 0.88
N ALA A 101 0.98 18.28 0.89
CA ALA A 101 1.80 19.42 0.51
C ALA A 101 1.37 20.74 1.19
N ARG A 102 1.04 20.66 2.49
CA ARG A 102 0.45 21.70 3.37
C ARG A 102 -1.04 22.00 3.16
N SER A 103 -1.73 21.27 2.30
CA SER A 103 -3.18 21.36 2.07
C SER A 103 -3.89 20.10 2.55
N SER A 104 -4.87 20.23 3.46
CA SER A 104 -5.62 19.07 3.96
C SER A 104 -6.51 18.45 2.86
N ILE A 105 -7.23 19.28 2.10
CA ILE A 105 -8.13 18.80 1.04
C ILE A 105 -7.39 18.12 -0.12
N SER A 106 -6.13 18.50 -0.35
CA SER A 106 -5.31 17.91 -1.42
C SER A 106 -5.04 16.42 -1.19
N ILE A 107 -5.05 15.94 0.06
CA ILE A 107 -4.94 14.51 0.39
C ILE A 107 -6.12 13.76 -0.25
N LEU A 108 -7.34 14.19 0.08
CA LEU A 108 -8.58 13.58 -0.41
C LEU A 108 -8.73 13.68 -1.93
N GLU A 109 -8.36 14.81 -2.53
CA GLU A 109 -8.42 14.98 -3.97
C GLU A 109 -7.52 13.97 -4.70
N GLN A 110 -6.31 13.73 -4.18
CA GLN A 110 -5.39 12.75 -4.74
C GLN A 110 -5.87 11.31 -4.53
N GLU A 111 -6.37 10.99 -3.34
CA GLU A 111 -6.95 9.68 -3.01
C GLU A 111 -8.08 9.32 -3.97
N LYS A 112 -9.01 10.25 -4.21
CA LYS A 112 -10.15 10.02 -5.12
C LYS A 112 -9.69 9.73 -6.54
N VAL A 113 -8.63 10.38 -7.02
CA VAL A 113 -8.08 10.12 -8.37
C VAL A 113 -7.52 8.70 -8.44
N VAL A 114 -6.69 8.30 -7.47
CA VAL A 114 -6.09 6.96 -7.44
C VAL A 114 -7.17 5.88 -7.28
N ALA A 115 -8.12 6.06 -6.37
CA ALA A 115 -9.22 5.12 -6.16
C ALA A 115 -10.09 4.95 -7.41
N GLN A 116 -10.37 6.04 -8.14
CA GLN A 116 -11.12 5.98 -9.38
C GLN A 116 -10.35 5.22 -10.47
N GLN A 117 -9.04 5.43 -10.59
CA GLN A 117 -8.19 4.68 -11.52
C GLN A 117 -8.18 3.18 -11.18
N ILE A 118 -7.99 2.82 -9.91
CA ILE A 118 -8.00 1.42 -9.45
C ILE A 118 -9.33 0.76 -9.79
N ARG A 119 -10.46 1.41 -9.46
CA ARG A 119 -11.80 0.87 -9.74
C ARG A 119 -12.04 0.65 -11.24
N GLN A 120 -11.53 1.53 -12.10
CA GLN A 120 -11.68 1.41 -13.55
C GLN A 120 -10.79 0.33 -14.15
N LEU A 121 -9.54 0.23 -13.69
CA LEU A 121 -8.54 -0.68 -14.26
C LEU A 121 -8.66 -2.10 -13.71
N PHE A 122 -9.12 -2.26 -12.46
CA PHE A 122 -9.14 -3.53 -11.74
C PHE A 122 -10.52 -3.78 -11.11
N PRO A 123 -11.53 -4.17 -11.93
CA PRO A 123 -12.90 -4.31 -11.45
C PRO A 123 -13.07 -5.33 -10.31
N LYS A 124 -12.21 -6.36 -10.19
CA LYS A 124 -12.26 -7.30 -9.05
C LYS A 124 -11.91 -6.63 -7.71
N PHE A 125 -11.27 -5.45 -7.74
CA PHE A 125 -10.91 -4.68 -6.54
C PHE A 125 -11.86 -3.52 -6.25
N ALA A 126 -13.04 -3.48 -6.87
CA ALA A 126 -14.00 -2.38 -6.69
C ALA A 126 -14.43 -2.16 -5.23
N ASP A 127 -14.45 -3.23 -4.44
CA ASP A 127 -14.80 -3.27 -3.02
C ASP A 127 -13.59 -3.55 -2.11
N THR A 128 -12.37 -3.65 -2.66
CA THR A 128 -11.16 -3.84 -1.86
C THR A 128 -10.91 -2.57 -1.02
N PRO A 129 -10.73 -2.69 0.31
CA PRO A 129 -10.45 -1.53 1.16
C PRO A 129 -9.20 -0.77 0.71
N ILE A 130 -9.28 0.56 0.66
CA ILE A 130 -8.15 1.45 0.34
C ILE A 130 -7.71 2.18 1.61
N TYR A 131 -6.43 2.12 1.92
CA TYR A 131 -5.81 2.72 3.11
C TYR A 131 -4.87 3.84 2.67
N ASN A 132 -4.90 4.98 3.36
CA ASN A 132 -3.81 5.96 3.32
C ASN A 132 -3.13 5.96 4.68
N ASP A 133 -2.12 5.11 4.82
CA ASP A 133 -1.36 4.85 6.05
C ASP A 133 -0.22 5.85 6.28
N GLU A 134 0.03 6.75 5.32
CA GLU A 134 0.93 7.89 5.46
C GLU A 134 0.31 9.23 4.99
N ALA A 135 -0.91 9.52 5.46
CA ALA A 135 -1.73 10.68 5.11
C ALA A 135 -1.27 12.03 5.74
N ASP A 136 0.03 12.33 5.69
CA ASP A 136 0.58 13.50 6.37
C ASP A 136 0.23 14.83 5.67
N PRO A 137 0.07 15.94 6.41
CA PRO A 137 0.00 17.26 5.82
C PRO A 137 1.20 17.61 4.92
N LEU A 138 2.40 17.14 5.25
CA LEU A 138 3.63 17.44 4.52
C LEU A 138 4.66 16.32 4.69
N VAL A 139 5.29 15.92 3.57
CA VAL A 139 6.42 14.97 3.53
C VAL A 139 7.67 15.50 4.25
N GLY A 140 8.56 14.60 4.66
CA GLY A 140 9.80 14.95 5.35
C GLY A 140 9.55 15.29 6.81
N TRP A 141 9.34 14.26 7.63
CA TRP A 141 8.97 14.39 9.04
C TRP A 141 10.01 15.19 9.86
N SER A 142 11.29 15.08 9.52
CA SER A 142 12.40 15.75 10.21
C SER A 142 12.56 17.23 9.86
N LEU A 143 11.86 17.74 8.84
CA LEU A 143 11.89 19.15 8.47
C LEU A 143 11.26 19.99 9.61
N PRO A 144 11.98 20.93 10.23
CA PRO A 144 11.40 21.77 11.26
C PRO A 144 10.31 22.66 10.66
N GLN A 145 9.12 22.61 11.26
CA GLN A 145 7.97 23.44 10.90
C GLN A 145 7.34 23.93 12.21
N PRO A 146 7.20 25.26 12.44
CA PRO A 146 6.60 25.77 13.67
C PRO A 146 5.21 25.18 13.94
N TRP A 147 4.38 25.07 12.89
CA TRP A 147 3.02 24.52 12.98
C TRP A 147 2.97 23.04 13.37
N ARG A 148 4.06 22.26 13.24
CA ARG A 148 4.14 20.86 13.71
C ARG A 148 4.27 20.76 15.24
N ALA A 149 4.63 21.84 15.94
CA ALA A 149 4.92 21.82 17.37
C ALA A 149 3.73 22.20 18.26
N ASP A 150 2.64 22.70 17.68
CA ASP A 150 1.52 23.27 18.44
C ASP A 150 0.15 22.78 17.93
N VAL A 151 -0.91 23.42 18.43
CA VAL A 151 -2.31 23.07 18.15
C VAL A 151 -2.67 23.22 16.67
N THR A 152 -1.87 23.96 15.88
CA THR A 152 -2.07 24.08 14.43
C THR A 152 -2.06 22.71 13.76
N TYR A 153 -1.09 21.85 14.10
CA TYR A 153 -1.03 20.50 13.53
C TYR A 153 -2.18 19.63 14.04
N ALA A 154 -2.45 19.64 15.34
CA ALA A 154 -3.55 18.87 15.92
C ALA A 154 -4.91 19.22 15.28
N ALA A 155 -5.17 20.52 15.06
CA ALA A 155 -6.39 20.99 14.41
C ALA A 155 -6.45 20.57 12.93
N MET A 156 -5.32 20.54 12.23
CA MET A 156 -5.25 20.08 10.83
C MET A 156 -5.47 18.57 10.70
N VAL A 157 -5.01 17.77 11.65
CA VAL A 157 -5.26 16.31 11.68
C VAL A 157 -6.75 15.99 11.83
N VAL A 158 -7.50 16.84 12.56
CA VAL A 158 -8.95 16.67 12.76
C VAL A 158 -9.77 17.16 11.56
N LYS A 159 -9.26 18.11 10.78
CA LYS A 159 -9.98 18.80 9.69
C LYS A 159 -10.07 17.96 8.42
#